data_AF-A0A7J2HEZ9-F1
#
_entry.id   AF-A0A7J2HEZ9-F1
#
_cell.length_a   1.000
_cell.length_b   1.000
_cell.length_c   1.000
_cell.angle_alpha   90.00
_cell.angle_beta   90.00
_cell.angle_gamma   90.00
#
_symmetry.space_group_name_H-M   'P 1'
#
loop_
_entity.id
_entity.type
_entity.pdbx_description
1 polymer ?
#
loop_
_entity_poly.entity_id
_entity_poly.type
_entity_poly.pdbx_seq_one_letter_code
_entity_poly.pdbx_strand_id
1 'polypeptide(L)'
;MTSQELFSLDKLRHEIARYFSVVNPLESGITKIDFEGPRIAIYTRSREVFRSRDQIAKDLVTLIKKRVIIRPDDSIRVDREEFEAEARRKIKGIRSLIFNELTGEVVIELDSSVPPPSDEVLKELSASTGWVVTPSLQPPMRTKIMEHANSIIYGYPEERLQALRRIGEKVFRNQVFETTDATITIIGSGMQLGRSAILLQT
;
A
#
# COMPACT_ATOMS: atom_id res chain seq x y z
N MET A 1 -17.71 -2.51 33.69
CA MET A 1 -17.46 -1.35 32.81
C MET A 1 -15.97 -1.05 32.83
N THR A 2 -15.17 -1.67 31.95
CA THR A 2 -13.80 -1.21 31.60
C THR A 2 -13.19 -2.13 30.54
N SER A 3 -12.39 -1.50 29.67
CA SER A 3 -11.45 -2.06 28.68
C SER A 3 -12.01 -3.00 27.60
N GLN A 4 -12.05 -2.48 26.37
CA GLN A 4 -12.20 -3.21 25.10
C GLN A 4 -13.60 -3.70 24.74
N GLU A 5 -14.52 -2.75 24.52
CA GLU A 5 -15.58 -2.97 23.53
C GLU A 5 -14.93 -3.34 22.19
N LEU A 6 -15.14 -4.58 21.75
CA LEU A 6 -14.58 -5.16 20.54
C LEU A 6 -14.70 -4.19 19.36
N PHE A 7 -13.56 -3.80 18.79
CA PHE A 7 -13.51 -3.02 17.56
C PHE A 7 -14.16 -3.80 16.41
N SER A 8 -15.36 -3.39 15.99
CA SER A 8 -15.95 -3.86 14.73
C SER A 8 -15.26 -3.20 13.53
N LEU A 9 -15.05 -3.94 12.44
CA LEU A 9 -14.64 -3.40 11.13
C LEU A 9 -15.48 -2.17 10.73
N ASP A 10 -16.77 -2.19 11.09
CA ASP A 10 -17.67 -1.07 10.84
C ASP A 10 -17.31 0.14 11.71
N LYS A 11 -16.94 -0.04 12.98
CA LYS A 11 -16.53 1.06 13.87
C LYS A 11 -15.27 1.75 13.35
N LEU A 12 -14.30 0.97 12.85
CA LEU A 12 -13.08 1.51 12.26
C LEU A 12 -13.36 2.29 10.95
N ARG A 13 -14.26 1.77 10.10
CA ARG A 13 -14.74 2.51 8.92
C ARG A 13 -15.43 3.82 9.33
N HIS A 14 -16.26 3.81 10.36
CA HIS A 14 -16.93 5.01 10.88
C HIS A 14 -15.92 6.03 11.46
N GLU A 15 -14.89 5.57 12.17
CA GLU A 15 -13.85 6.44 12.73
C GLU A 15 -13.03 7.12 11.63
N ILE A 16 -12.67 6.38 10.58
CA ILE A 16 -12.03 6.93 9.39
C ILE A 16 -12.97 7.96 8.72
N ALA A 17 -14.23 7.61 8.48
CA ALA A 17 -15.20 8.53 7.87
C ALA A 17 -15.38 9.81 8.69
N ARG A 18 -15.41 9.70 10.03
CA ARG A 18 -15.51 10.83 10.95
C ARG A 18 -14.28 11.74 10.87
N TYR A 19 -13.07 11.17 10.81
CA TYR A 19 -11.84 11.96 10.65
C TYR A 19 -11.92 12.86 9.42
N PHE A 20 -12.30 12.29 8.27
CA PHE A 20 -12.41 13.08 7.04
C PHE A 20 -13.56 14.09 7.07
N SER A 21 -14.64 13.81 7.81
CA SER A 21 -15.73 14.78 8.00
C SER A 21 -15.31 16.01 8.80
N VAL A 22 -14.39 15.84 9.76
CA VAL A 22 -13.89 16.94 10.62
C VAL A 22 -12.75 17.70 9.93
N VAL A 23 -11.83 16.98 9.28
CA VAL A 23 -10.63 17.57 8.68
C VAL A 23 -10.92 18.18 7.31
N ASN A 24 -11.90 17.67 6.55
CA ASN A 24 -12.25 18.23 5.25
C ASN A 24 -13.78 18.13 4.95
N PRO A 25 -14.59 19.08 5.47
CA PRO A 25 -16.06 19.01 5.40
C PRO A 25 -16.66 19.16 4.00
N LEU A 26 -15.95 19.79 3.05
CA LEU A 26 -16.53 20.23 1.78
C LEU A 26 -16.49 19.18 0.67
N GLU A 27 -15.50 18.28 0.68
CA GLU A 27 -15.35 17.23 -0.32
C GLU A 27 -14.54 16.09 0.28
N SER A 28 -15.16 15.23 1.09
CA SER A 28 -14.38 14.10 1.64
C SER A 28 -13.78 13.25 0.52
N GLY A 29 -14.34 13.29 -0.71
CA GLY A 29 -13.74 12.75 -1.93
C GLY A 29 -13.45 11.25 -1.88
N ILE A 30 -13.71 10.59 -0.75
CA ILE A 30 -13.39 9.22 -0.49
C ILE A 30 -14.43 8.34 -1.16
N THR A 31 -13.93 7.42 -1.97
CA THR A 31 -14.78 6.49 -2.70
C THR A 31 -14.89 5.18 -1.99
N LYS A 32 -13.77 4.71 -1.43
CA LYS A 32 -13.68 3.36 -0.88
C LYS A 32 -12.63 3.26 0.22
N ILE A 33 -12.92 2.41 1.20
CA ILE A 33 -11.98 1.99 2.23
C ILE A 33 -11.87 0.46 2.16
N ASP A 34 -10.69 -0.03 1.80
CA ASP A 34 -10.36 -1.44 1.69
C ASP A 34 -9.28 -1.85 2.71
N PHE A 35 -9.31 -3.11 3.12
CA PHE A 35 -8.26 -3.70 3.95
C PHE A 35 -7.35 -4.54 3.06
N GLU A 36 -6.11 -4.13 2.87
CA GLU A 36 -5.17 -4.78 1.96
C GLU A 36 -3.96 -5.32 2.69
N GLY A 37 -4.02 -6.62 3.01
CA GLY A 37 -3.01 -7.28 3.83
C GLY A 37 -2.89 -6.58 5.19
N PRO A 38 -1.72 -6.05 5.57
CA PRO A 38 -1.53 -5.35 6.84
C PRO A 38 -1.84 -3.84 6.77
N ARG A 39 -2.40 -3.34 5.66
CA ARG A 39 -2.64 -1.90 5.43
C ARG A 39 -4.12 -1.60 5.23
N ILE A 40 -4.54 -0.41 5.62
CA ILE A 40 -5.87 0.15 5.29
C ILE A 40 -5.69 1.08 4.09
N ALA A 41 -6.28 0.73 2.96
CA ALA A 41 -6.24 1.51 1.73
C ALA A 41 -7.48 2.41 1.61
N ILE A 42 -7.27 3.72 1.48
CA ILE A 42 -8.32 4.72 1.36
C ILE A 42 -8.21 5.34 -0.04
N TYR A 43 -9.25 5.15 -0.86
CA TYR A 43 -9.32 5.67 -2.21
C TYR A 43 -9.97 7.06 -2.24
N THR A 44 -9.37 8.00 -2.96
CA THR A 44 -9.85 9.39 -3.06
C THR A 44 -9.93 9.90 -4.49
N ARG A 45 -11.00 10.66 -4.77
CA ARG A 45 -11.24 11.47 -5.98
C ARG A 45 -10.85 12.93 -5.81
N SER A 46 -10.47 13.36 -4.60
CA SER A 46 -10.03 14.74 -4.39
C SER A 46 -8.52 14.85 -4.62
N ARG A 47 -8.13 15.69 -5.59
CA ARG A 47 -6.73 16.00 -5.88
C ARG A 47 -6.03 16.68 -4.71
N GLU A 48 -6.75 17.50 -3.93
CA GLU A 48 -6.19 18.18 -2.75
C GLU A 48 -5.83 17.17 -1.65
N VAL A 49 -6.74 16.23 -1.37
CA VAL A 49 -6.51 15.14 -0.41
C VAL A 49 -5.33 14.27 -0.88
N PHE A 50 -5.27 13.95 -2.17
CA PHE A 50 -4.17 13.15 -2.72
C PHE A 50 -2.82 13.86 -2.68
N ARG A 51 -2.78 15.18 -2.93
CA ARG A 51 -1.55 15.99 -2.84
C ARG A 51 -0.99 15.99 -1.42
N SER A 52 -1.87 16.04 -0.42
CA SER A 52 -1.52 16.04 1.01
C SER A 52 -1.50 14.63 1.62
N ARG A 53 -1.47 13.57 0.78
CA ARG A 53 -1.65 12.17 1.22
C ARG A 53 -0.69 11.73 2.33
N ASP A 54 0.57 12.16 2.27
CA ASP A 54 1.59 11.71 3.24
C ASP A 54 1.30 12.26 4.64
N GLN A 55 0.82 13.51 4.71
CA GLN A 55 0.47 14.14 5.98
C GLN A 55 -0.80 13.50 6.55
N ILE A 56 -1.83 13.36 5.72
CA ILE A 56 -3.10 12.75 6.12
C ILE A 56 -2.89 11.30 6.57
N ALA A 57 -2.04 10.54 5.88
CA ALA A 57 -1.70 9.18 6.27
C ALA A 57 -0.97 9.14 7.62
N LYS A 58 -0.04 10.06 7.90
CA LYS A 58 0.64 10.16 9.20
C LYS A 58 -0.32 10.47 10.34
N ASP A 59 -1.25 11.39 10.11
CA ASP A 59 -2.23 11.81 11.11
C ASP A 59 -3.18 10.63 11.43
N LEU A 60 -3.65 9.92 10.40
CA LEU A 60 -4.48 8.72 10.55
C LEU A 60 -3.76 7.56 11.25
N VAL A 61 -2.48 7.33 10.92
CA VAL A 61 -1.65 6.33 11.63
C VAL A 61 -1.52 6.70 13.10
N THR A 62 -1.36 7.98 13.41
CA THR A 62 -1.23 8.47 14.79
C THR A 62 -2.53 8.30 15.58
N LEU A 63 -3.68 8.51 14.94
CA LEU A 63 -5.00 8.37 15.53
C LEU A 63 -5.38 6.89 15.74
N ILE A 64 -5.32 6.08 14.68
CA ILE A 64 -5.88 4.71 14.63
C ILE A 64 -4.83 3.66 15.07
N LYS A 65 -3.55 4.01 15.09
CA LYS A 65 -2.42 3.10 15.37
C LYS A 65 -2.32 1.91 14.40
N LYS A 66 -2.84 2.07 13.18
CA LYS A 66 -2.78 1.09 12.10
C LYS A 66 -2.14 1.73 10.87
N ARG A 67 -1.52 0.92 10.01
CA ARG A 67 -0.86 1.42 8.81
C ARG A 67 -1.90 1.79 7.75
N VAL A 68 -1.95 3.06 7.37
CA VAL A 68 -2.87 3.59 6.37
C VAL A 68 -2.10 3.98 5.11
N ILE A 69 -2.70 3.74 3.95
CA ILE A 69 -2.23 4.22 2.65
C ILE A 69 -3.38 4.92 1.93
N ILE A 70 -3.10 6.06 1.31
CA ILE A 70 -4.07 6.81 0.52
C ILE A 70 -3.75 6.60 -0.96
N ARG A 71 -4.77 6.22 -1.71
CA ARG A 71 -4.67 5.87 -3.13
C ARG A 71 -5.58 6.73 -3.99
N PRO A 72 -5.19 6.97 -5.24
CA PRO A 72 -6.00 7.71 -6.18
C PRO A 72 -7.09 6.82 -6.74
N ASP A 73 -8.29 7.39 -6.89
CA ASP A 73 -9.37 6.80 -7.68
C ASP A 73 -9.05 6.93 -9.18
N ASP A 74 -9.60 6.04 -9.99
CA ASP A 74 -9.35 6.00 -11.43
C ASP A 74 -9.66 7.34 -12.13
N SER A 75 -10.65 8.07 -11.61
CA SER A 75 -11.11 9.35 -12.17
C SER A 75 -10.13 10.52 -12.07
N ILE A 76 -9.13 10.48 -11.18
CA ILE A 76 -8.16 11.59 -11.03
C ILE A 76 -6.85 11.35 -11.78
N ARG A 77 -6.64 10.14 -12.31
CA ARG A 77 -5.41 9.73 -12.96
C ARG A 77 -5.40 10.15 -14.43
N VAL A 78 -4.23 10.56 -14.91
CA VAL A 78 -3.98 10.73 -16.35
C VAL A 78 -3.78 9.37 -17.02
N ASP A 79 -3.93 9.35 -18.34
CA ASP A 79 -3.67 8.16 -19.16
C ASP A 79 -2.20 7.75 -19.12
N ARG A 80 -1.94 6.47 -19.43
CA ARG A 80 -0.58 5.89 -19.38
C ARG A 80 0.42 6.65 -20.27
N GLU A 81 -0.01 7.06 -21.47
CA GLU A 81 0.83 7.78 -22.42
C GLU A 81 1.20 9.18 -21.92
N GLU A 82 0.24 9.88 -21.31
CA GLU A 82 0.47 11.21 -20.72
C GLU A 82 1.39 11.11 -19.50
N PHE A 83 1.19 10.10 -18.65
CA PHE A 83 2.09 9.81 -17.53
C PHE A 83 3.51 9.54 -18.02
N GLU A 84 3.68 8.69 -19.05
CA GLU A 84 5.00 8.37 -19.60
C GLU A 84 5.70 9.62 -20.15
N ALA A 85 4.99 10.47 -20.88
CA ALA A 85 5.53 11.73 -21.40
C ALA A 85 5.95 12.69 -20.28
N GLU A 86 5.20 12.78 -19.18
CA GLU A 86 5.58 13.61 -18.04
C GLU A 86 6.74 13.01 -17.23
N ALA A 87 6.72 11.70 -17.00
CA ALA A 87 7.79 11.00 -16.27
C ALA A 87 9.13 11.11 -17.00
N ARG A 88 9.17 10.91 -18.32
CA ARG A 88 10.39 11.05 -19.13
C ARG A 88 10.91 12.49 -19.21
N ARG A 89 10.06 13.50 -19.01
CA ARG A 89 10.48 14.90 -18.92
C ARG A 89 11.17 15.22 -17.59
N LYS A 90 10.65 14.70 -16.47
CA LYS A 90 11.16 15.01 -15.12
C LYS A 90 12.30 14.09 -14.67
N ILE A 91 12.28 12.82 -15.08
CA ILE A 91 13.21 11.79 -14.59
C ILE A 91 14.01 11.23 -15.76
N LYS A 92 15.35 11.25 -15.63
CA LYS A 92 16.28 10.67 -16.60
C LYS A 92 16.55 9.20 -16.27
N GLY A 93 16.91 8.40 -17.26
CA GLY A 93 17.33 7.01 -17.06
C GLY A 93 16.19 6.01 -16.82
N ILE A 94 14.96 6.34 -17.21
CA ILE A 94 13.82 5.41 -17.18
C ILE A 94 14.06 4.30 -18.20
N ARG A 95 14.16 3.06 -17.73
CA ARG A 95 14.26 1.86 -18.55
C ARG A 95 12.90 1.24 -18.84
N SER A 96 12.04 1.14 -17.83
CA SER A 96 10.70 0.58 -17.97
C SER A 96 9.71 1.26 -17.01
N LEU A 97 8.43 1.21 -17.35
CA LEU A 97 7.32 1.67 -16.53
C LEU A 97 6.35 0.51 -16.34
N ILE A 98 6.05 0.16 -15.09
CA ILE A 98 5.14 -0.92 -14.75
C ILE A 98 3.93 -0.32 -14.06
N PHE A 99 2.78 -0.36 -14.75
CA PHE A 99 1.53 0.23 -14.28
C PHE A 99 0.68 -0.80 -13.55
N ASN A 100 0.15 -0.42 -12.40
CA ASN A 100 -0.91 -1.13 -11.70
C ASN A 100 -2.16 -0.24 -11.61
N GLU A 101 -3.08 -0.42 -12.55
CA GLU A 101 -4.32 0.37 -12.63
C GLU A 101 -5.26 0.13 -11.45
N LEU A 102 -5.23 -1.04 -10.81
CA LEU A 102 -6.14 -1.33 -9.71
C LEU A 102 -5.75 -0.60 -8.42
N THR A 103 -4.45 -0.38 -8.23
CA THR A 103 -3.92 0.32 -7.05
C THR A 103 -3.57 1.77 -7.35
N GLY A 104 -3.53 2.17 -8.63
CA GLY A 104 -3.10 3.49 -9.05
C GLY A 104 -1.62 3.74 -8.79
N GLU A 105 -0.81 2.69 -8.83
CA GLU A 105 0.63 2.73 -8.58
C GLU A 105 1.40 2.53 -9.89
N VAL A 106 2.48 3.29 -10.09
CA VAL A 106 3.44 3.10 -11.18
C VAL A 106 4.81 2.86 -10.60
N VAL A 107 5.42 1.73 -10.97
CA VAL A 107 6.81 1.46 -10.66
C VAL A 107 7.68 1.94 -11.82
N ILE A 108 8.56 2.90 -11.54
CA ILE A 108 9.53 3.41 -12.50
C ILE A 108 10.83 2.64 -12.33
N GLU A 109 11.17 1.78 -13.29
CA GLU A 109 12.46 1.11 -13.29
C GLU A 109 13.53 2.02 -13.89
N LEU A 110 14.50 2.36 -13.06
CA LEU A 110 15.62 3.23 -13.40
C LEU A 110 16.88 2.42 -13.65
N ASP A 111 17.75 2.96 -14.50
CA ASP A 111 19.10 2.45 -14.65
C ASP A 111 19.88 2.56 -13.33
N SER A 112 20.61 1.50 -12.97
CA SER A 112 21.51 1.48 -11.80
C SER A 112 22.58 2.57 -11.80
N SER A 113 22.90 3.15 -12.97
CA SER A 113 23.88 4.23 -13.11
C SER A 113 23.33 5.62 -12.78
N VAL A 114 22.01 5.77 -12.58
CA VAL A 114 21.36 7.05 -12.32
C VAL A 114 21.01 7.17 -10.84
N PRO A 115 21.23 8.35 -10.21
CA PRO A 115 20.80 8.57 -8.83
C PRO A 115 19.26 8.48 -8.72
N PRO A 116 18.74 7.90 -7.63
CA PRO A 116 17.30 7.85 -7.42
C PRO A 116 16.73 9.28 -7.39
N PRO A 117 15.53 9.50 -7.97
CA PRO A 117 14.88 10.81 -7.95
C PRO A 117 14.59 11.25 -6.52
N SER A 118 14.65 12.56 -6.27
CA SER A 118 14.31 13.12 -4.96
C SER A 118 12.82 12.96 -4.65
N ASP A 119 12.48 12.91 -3.36
CA ASP A 119 11.09 12.82 -2.90
C ASP A 119 10.23 13.98 -3.40
N GLU A 120 10.80 15.16 -3.57
CA GLU A 120 10.11 16.34 -4.11
C GLU A 120 9.68 16.11 -5.56
N VAL A 121 10.58 15.60 -6.41
CA VAL A 121 10.27 15.27 -7.81
C VAL A 121 9.19 14.19 -7.90
N LEU A 122 9.26 13.17 -7.04
CA LEU A 122 8.25 12.10 -6.98
C LEU A 122 6.88 12.62 -6.52
N LYS A 123 6.86 13.54 -5.55
CA LYS A 123 5.63 14.19 -5.07
C LYS A 123 5.02 15.08 -6.12
N GLU A 124 5.83 15.89 -6.80
CA GLU A 124 5.36 16.73 -7.90
C GLU A 124 4.80 15.92 -9.06
N LEU A 125 5.50 14.85 -9.48
CA LEU A 125 5.03 13.95 -10.53
C LEU A 125 3.76 13.21 -10.10
N SER A 126 3.67 12.77 -8.84
CA SER A 126 2.45 12.15 -8.32
C SER A 126 1.28 13.14 -8.30
N ALA A 127 1.51 14.39 -7.88
CA ALA A 127 0.48 15.40 -7.75
C ALA A 127 -0.06 15.88 -9.10
N SER A 128 0.79 15.97 -10.13
CA SER A 128 0.37 16.36 -11.49
C SER A 128 -0.37 15.24 -12.20
N THR A 129 0.13 14.00 -12.11
CA THR A 129 -0.41 12.87 -12.88
C THR A 129 -1.53 12.12 -12.15
N GLY A 130 -1.66 12.28 -10.84
CA GLY A 130 -2.61 11.52 -10.02
C GLY A 130 -2.17 10.08 -9.73
N TRP A 131 -0.98 9.65 -10.17
CA TRP A 131 -0.46 8.31 -9.89
C TRP A 131 0.43 8.26 -8.64
N VAL A 132 0.47 7.11 -7.96
CA VAL A 132 1.45 6.86 -6.90
C VAL A 132 2.72 6.33 -7.53
N VAL A 133 3.75 7.18 -7.56
CA VAL A 133 5.02 6.85 -8.21
C VAL A 133 5.97 6.17 -7.22
N THR A 134 6.45 4.99 -7.56
CA THR A 134 7.46 4.25 -6.78
C THR A 134 8.71 4.03 -7.65
N PRO A 135 9.87 4.61 -7.29
CA PRO A 135 11.11 4.31 -8.01
C PRO A 135 11.63 2.92 -7.65
N SER A 136 12.16 2.21 -8.64
CA SER A 136 12.87 0.94 -8.47
C SER A 136 14.17 0.97 -9.28
N LEU A 137 15.30 0.67 -8.65
CA LEU A 137 16.57 0.56 -9.37
C LEU A 137 16.66 -0.84 -9.99
N GLN A 138 16.78 -0.89 -11.31
CA GLN A 138 16.98 -2.17 -11.98
C GLN A 138 18.39 -2.68 -11.64
N PRO A 139 18.55 -3.96 -11.26
CA PRO A 139 19.88 -4.54 -11.07
C PRO A 139 20.73 -4.41 -12.35
N PRO A 140 22.06 -4.21 -12.21
CA PRO A 140 22.97 -4.13 -13.36
C PRO A 140 22.93 -5.39 -14.24
N MET A 141 22.81 -6.56 -13.61
CA MET A 141 22.71 -7.85 -14.29
C MET A 141 21.28 -8.38 -14.19
N ARG A 142 20.66 -8.63 -15.36
CA ARG A 142 19.37 -9.32 -15.42
C ARG A 142 19.57 -10.81 -15.21
N THR A 143 18.77 -11.39 -14.31
CA THR A 143 18.71 -12.84 -14.13
C THR A 143 17.34 -13.33 -14.57
N LYS A 144 17.32 -14.52 -15.18
CA LYS A 144 16.05 -15.17 -15.57
C LYS A 144 15.10 -15.35 -14.39
N ILE A 145 15.64 -15.57 -13.19
CA ILE A 145 14.86 -15.70 -11.95
C ILE A 145 14.13 -14.39 -11.63
N MET A 146 14.80 -13.25 -11.74
CA MET A 146 14.16 -11.96 -11.48
C MET A 146 13.11 -11.60 -12.53
N GLU A 147 13.37 -11.90 -13.81
CA GLU A 147 12.39 -11.69 -14.87
C GLU A 147 11.13 -12.54 -14.62
N HIS A 148 11.31 -13.80 -14.21
CA HIS A 148 10.21 -14.69 -13.86
C HIS A 148 9.48 -14.26 -12.58
N ALA A 149 10.20 -13.78 -11.57
CA ALA A 149 9.58 -13.24 -10.36
C ALA A 149 8.74 -12.00 -10.67
N ASN A 150 9.27 -11.08 -11.50
CA ASN A 150 8.56 -9.88 -11.92
C ASN A 150 7.32 -10.21 -12.76
N SER A 151 7.40 -11.20 -13.65
CA SER A 151 6.22 -11.62 -14.43
C SER A 151 5.11 -12.16 -13.54
N ILE A 152 5.43 -12.86 -12.46
CA ILE A 152 4.44 -13.32 -11.47
C ILE A 152 3.89 -12.14 -10.65
N ILE A 153 4.77 -11.26 -10.14
CA ILE A 153 4.40 -10.15 -9.26
C ILE A 153 3.51 -9.12 -9.96
N TYR A 154 3.78 -8.85 -11.24
CA TYR A 154 3.09 -7.84 -12.04
C TYR A 154 2.09 -8.42 -13.05
N GLY A 155 2.11 -9.73 -13.32
CA GLY A 155 1.23 -10.38 -14.30
C GLY A 155 -0.20 -10.60 -13.82
N TYR A 156 -0.44 -10.66 -12.50
CA TYR A 156 -1.76 -10.99 -11.93
C TYR A 156 -2.23 -9.95 -10.89
N PRO A 157 -2.43 -8.68 -11.28
CA PRO A 157 -2.78 -7.61 -10.34
C PRO A 157 -4.14 -7.83 -9.67
N GLU A 158 -5.13 -8.37 -10.39
CA GLU A 158 -6.48 -8.63 -9.86
C GLU A 158 -6.47 -9.72 -8.77
N GLU A 159 -5.88 -10.87 -9.06
CA GLU A 159 -5.77 -11.98 -8.11
C GLU A 159 -5.02 -11.55 -6.84
N ARG A 160 -3.93 -10.81 -7.03
CA ARG A 160 -3.13 -10.27 -5.93
C ARG A 160 -3.97 -9.32 -5.07
N LEU A 161 -4.74 -8.41 -5.68
CA LEU A 161 -5.58 -7.48 -4.93
C LEU A 161 -6.69 -8.22 -4.16
N GLN A 162 -7.33 -9.22 -4.77
CA GLN A 162 -8.31 -10.06 -4.08
C GLN A 162 -7.69 -10.83 -2.90
N ALA A 163 -6.50 -11.40 -3.08
CA ALA A 163 -5.77 -12.07 -2.02
C ALA A 163 -5.44 -11.11 -0.87
N LEU A 164 -4.96 -9.89 -1.18
CA LEU A 164 -4.70 -8.85 -0.19
C LEU A 164 -5.97 -8.46 0.56
N ARG A 165 -7.12 -8.33 -0.12
CA ARG A 165 -8.41 -8.07 0.52
C ARG A 165 -8.81 -9.16 1.51
N ARG A 166 -8.74 -10.42 1.09
CA ARG A 166 -9.03 -11.58 1.95
C ARG A 166 -8.11 -11.67 3.16
N ILE A 167 -6.82 -11.37 2.99
CA ILE A 167 -5.86 -11.33 4.10
C ILE A 167 -6.17 -10.16 5.03
N GLY A 168 -6.48 -8.98 4.47
CA GLY A 168 -6.81 -7.78 5.23
C GLY A 168 -8.02 -7.98 6.14
N GLU A 169 -9.10 -8.55 5.61
CA GLU A 169 -10.29 -8.87 6.41
C GLU A 169 -9.97 -9.79 7.60
N LYS A 170 -9.06 -10.75 7.42
CA LYS A 170 -8.61 -11.64 8.52
C LYS A 170 -7.70 -10.92 9.52
N VAL A 171 -6.84 -10.02 9.07
CA VAL A 171 -5.89 -9.28 9.91
C VAL A 171 -6.61 -8.25 10.78
N PHE A 172 -7.60 -7.56 10.22
CA PHE A 172 -8.35 -6.51 10.91
C PHE A 172 -9.65 -7.02 11.54
N ARG A 173 -9.85 -8.35 11.61
CA ARG A 173 -11.00 -8.95 12.27
C ARG A 173 -11.05 -8.58 13.75
N ASN A 174 -12.26 -8.55 14.30
CA ASN A 174 -12.47 -8.35 15.72
C ASN A 174 -11.81 -9.50 16.49
N GLN A 175 -11.16 -9.16 17.60
CA GLN A 175 -10.60 -10.14 18.51
C GLN A 175 -11.74 -10.91 19.19
N VAL A 176 -11.77 -12.24 19.03
CA VAL A 176 -12.87 -13.08 19.57
C VAL A 176 -12.63 -13.41 21.04
N PHE A 177 -11.38 -13.57 21.45
CA PHE A 177 -10.95 -13.89 22.81
C PHE A 177 -9.82 -12.96 23.21
N GLU A 178 -9.80 -12.50 24.45
CA GLU A 178 -8.63 -11.81 24.99
C GLU A 178 -7.42 -12.77 24.98
N THR A 179 -6.31 -12.33 24.42
CA THR A 179 -5.06 -13.10 24.41
C THR A 179 -4.39 -12.94 25.76
N THR A 180 -4.49 -13.96 26.61
CA THR A 180 -3.81 -14.02 27.92
C THR A 180 -2.48 -14.74 27.83
N ASP A 181 -2.42 -15.79 27.00
CA ASP A 181 -1.29 -16.72 26.94
C ASP A 181 -0.76 -16.82 25.52
N ALA A 182 0.55 -17.04 25.40
CA ALA A 182 1.20 -17.31 24.13
C ALA A 182 1.98 -18.63 24.22
N THR A 183 1.75 -19.53 23.26
CA THR A 183 2.44 -20.82 23.19
C THR A 183 3.33 -20.86 21.95
N ILE A 184 4.59 -21.29 22.14
CA ILE A 184 5.53 -21.56 21.06
C ILE A 184 5.69 -23.07 20.95
N THR A 185 5.35 -23.62 19.79
CA THR A 185 5.59 -25.03 19.47
C THR A 185 6.73 -25.14 18.46
N ILE A 186 7.80 -25.82 18.86
CA ILE A 186 8.94 -26.11 17.98
C ILE A 186 8.63 -27.40 17.23
N ILE A 187 8.33 -27.28 15.94
CA ILE A 187 8.00 -28.42 15.06
C ILE A 187 9.27 -28.93 14.36
N GLY A 188 10.28 -28.07 14.20
CA GLY A 188 11.58 -28.39 13.65
C GLY A 188 12.69 -27.49 14.21
N SER A 189 13.96 -27.85 13.98
CA SER A 189 15.13 -27.20 14.60
C SER A 189 15.19 -27.24 16.13
N GLY A 190 14.41 -28.11 16.77
CA GLY A 190 14.61 -28.48 18.17
C GLY A 190 15.82 -29.38 18.31
N MET A 191 16.96 -28.83 18.73
CA MET A 191 18.22 -29.55 18.96
C MET A 191 18.78 -30.28 17.72
N GLN A 192 18.43 -29.84 16.52
CA GLN A 192 18.93 -30.39 15.26
C GLN A 192 19.08 -29.28 14.21
N LEU A 193 19.93 -29.50 13.21
CA LEU A 193 20.11 -28.58 12.09
C LEU A 193 19.18 -28.96 10.92
N GLY A 194 18.56 -27.96 10.32
CA GLY A 194 17.66 -28.11 9.18
C GLY A 194 16.17 -28.21 9.56
N ARG A 195 15.30 -28.11 8.54
CA ARG A 195 13.83 -28.18 8.66
C ARG A 195 13.23 -27.24 9.73
N SER A 196 13.73 -26.01 9.82
CA SER A 196 13.25 -25.01 10.77
C SER A 196 11.76 -24.71 10.59
N ALA A 197 10.97 -24.97 11.64
CA ALA A 197 9.55 -24.65 11.68
C ALA A 197 9.12 -24.36 13.13
N ILE A 198 8.55 -23.18 13.35
CA ILE A 198 8.08 -22.70 14.65
C ILE A 198 6.65 -22.22 14.48
N LEU A 199 5.76 -22.68 15.35
CA LEU A 199 4.38 -22.25 15.41
C LEU A 199 4.16 -21.41 16.68
N LEU A 200 3.67 -20.18 16.51
CA LEU A 200 3.25 -19.29 17.58
C LEU A 200 1.73 -19.26 17.63
N GLN A 201 1.15 -19.44 18.82
CA GLN A 201 -0.29 -19.42 19.07
C GLN A 201 -0.60 -18.42 20.20
N THR A 202 -1.70 -17.68 20.06
CA THR A 202 -2.16 -16.56 20.90
C THR A 202 -3.68 -16.51 20.95
#